data_AF-A0A0G1C0U5-F1
#
_entry.id   AF-A0A0G1C0U5-F1
#
_cell.length_a   1.000
_cell.length_b   1.000
_cell.length_c   1.000
_cell.angle_alpha   90.00
_cell.angle_beta   90.00
_cell.angle_gamma   90.00
#
_symmetry.space_group_name_H-M   'P 1'
#
loop_
_entity.id
_entity.type
_entity.pdbx_description
1 polymer ?
#
loop_
_entity_poly.entity_id
_entity_poly.type
_entity_poly.pdbx_seq_one_letter_code
_entity_poly.pdbx_strand_id
1 'polypeptide(L)'
;MKILVFTDAVDKLDNWKSQGAEIFYLTSRTLPNEIDDVRFVLDKYHFPDPQNLLYRKENQEYKDLAEELIPSIFIEDDCESIGGENEMTYPYIRPETKSKIHSIIVDEFAGIDNLPDDLCDLERHETI
;
A
#
# COMPACT_ATOMS: atom_id res chain seq x y z
N MET A 1 -3.86 -2.38 -13.51
CA MET A 1 -3.96 -1.29 -12.51
C MET A 1 -2.94 -1.57 -11.42
N LYS A 2 -2.17 -0.59 -10.92
CA LYS A 2 -1.23 -0.84 -9.82
C LYS A 2 -1.83 -0.39 -8.50
N ILE A 3 -1.84 -1.28 -7.51
CA ILE A 3 -2.27 -0.97 -6.14
C ILE A 3 -1.05 -1.09 -5.24
N LEU A 4 -0.75 -0.05 -4.48
CA LEU A 4 0.28 -0.07 -3.45
C LEU A 4 -0.39 -0.08 -2.06
N VAL A 5 -0.04 -1.05 -1.23
CA VAL A 5 -0.73 -1.37 0.03
C VAL A 5 0.24 -1.34 1.21
N PHE A 6 -0.17 -0.70 2.30
CA PHE A 6 0.54 -0.66 3.60
C PHE A 6 -0.26 -1.36 4.72
N THR A 7 -1.00 -2.42 4.39
CA THR A 7 -1.99 -3.10 5.25
C THR A 7 -2.24 -4.54 4.74
N ASP A 8 -3.03 -5.36 5.45
CA ASP A 8 -3.23 -6.78 5.17
C ASP A 8 -4.70 -7.19 4.94
N ALA A 9 -4.94 -8.06 3.95
CA ALA A 9 -6.09 -8.98 3.81
C ALA A 9 -5.93 -9.84 2.55
N VAL A 10 -5.46 -11.08 2.69
CA VAL A 10 -5.06 -11.93 1.55
C VAL A 10 -6.19 -12.13 0.53
N ASP A 11 -7.39 -12.51 0.98
CA ASP A 11 -8.52 -12.81 0.09
C ASP A 11 -8.96 -11.59 -0.73
N LYS A 12 -8.94 -10.40 -0.12
CA LYS A 12 -9.27 -9.13 -0.78
C LYS A 12 -8.26 -8.81 -1.89
N LEU A 13 -6.97 -8.95 -1.56
CA LEU A 13 -5.88 -8.70 -2.51
C LEU A 13 -5.90 -9.70 -3.67
N ASP A 14 -6.18 -10.97 -3.40
CA ASP A 14 -6.31 -12.01 -4.43
C ASP A 14 -7.50 -11.73 -5.36
N ASN A 15 -8.63 -11.28 -4.79
CA ASN A 15 -9.78 -10.86 -5.59
C ASN A 15 -9.43 -9.70 -6.53
N TRP A 16 -8.79 -8.64 -6.03
CA TRP A 16 -8.32 -7.52 -6.86
C TRP A 16 -7.32 -7.96 -7.94
N LYS A 17 -6.38 -8.85 -7.59
CA LYS A 17 -5.45 -9.44 -8.57
C LYS A 17 -6.18 -10.23 -9.66
N SER A 18 -7.19 -11.01 -9.30
CA SER A 18 -7.99 -11.79 -10.27
C SER A 18 -8.71 -10.90 -11.29
N GLN A 19 -8.96 -9.63 -10.94
CA GLN A 19 -9.56 -8.61 -11.80
C GLN A 19 -8.51 -7.82 -12.61
N GLY A 20 -7.22 -8.15 -12.49
CA GLY A 20 -6.13 -7.54 -13.26
C GLY A 20 -5.38 -6.42 -12.54
N ALA A 21 -5.50 -6.33 -11.21
CA ALA A 21 -4.59 -5.50 -10.42
C ALA A 21 -3.21 -6.16 -10.29
N GLU A 22 -2.17 -5.33 -10.26
CA GLU A 22 -0.83 -5.69 -9.83
C GLU A 22 -0.65 -5.12 -8.41
N ILE A 23 -0.36 -6.00 -7.44
CA ILE A 23 -0.26 -5.62 -6.03
C ILE A 23 1.21 -5.32 -5.69
N PHE A 24 1.44 -4.21 -5.01
CA PHE A 24 2.71 -3.83 -4.42
C PHE A 24 2.53 -3.63 -2.92
N TYR A 25 3.56 -3.99 -2.16
CA TYR A 25 3.59 -3.82 -0.71
C TYR A 25 4.62 -2.77 -0.35
N LEU A 26 4.30 -1.91 0.60
CA LEU A 26 5.27 -0.98 1.18
C LEU A 26 5.49 -1.35 2.64
N THR A 27 6.75 -1.38 3.10
CA THR A 27 7.07 -1.68 4.49
C THR A 27 7.99 -0.65 5.10
N SER A 28 7.86 -0.47 6.42
CA SER A 28 8.75 0.37 7.22
C SER A 28 10.10 -0.24 7.53
N ARG A 29 10.23 -1.56 7.35
CA ARG A 29 11.46 -2.31 7.59
C ARG A 29 12.52 -1.94 6.56
N THR A 30 13.78 -1.90 7.00
CA THR A 30 14.92 -1.57 6.11
C THR A 30 16.12 -2.48 6.34
N LEU A 31 16.18 -3.22 7.46
CA LEU A 31 17.27 -4.14 7.71
C LEU A 31 17.09 -5.42 6.89
N PRO A 32 18.16 -5.98 6.28
CA PRO A 32 18.04 -7.15 5.41
C PRO A 32 17.27 -8.33 6.03
N ASN A 33 17.53 -8.63 7.31
CA ASN A 33 16.83 -9.70 8.03
C ASN A 33 15.34 -9.40 8.22
N GLU A 34 14.98 -8.15 8.51
CA GLU A 34 13.57 -7.76 8.64
C GLU A 34 12.85 -7.83 7.29
N ILE A 35 13.53 -7.48 6.19
CA ILE A 35 12.97 -7.63 4.84
C ILE A 35 12.73 -9.10 4.51
N ASP A 36 13.68 -9.97 4.85
CA ASP A 36 13.53 -11.41 4.65
C ASP A 36 12.39 -11.99 5.50
N ASP A 37 12.19 -11.50 6.72
CA ASP A 37 11.04 -11.86 7.56
C ASP A 37 9.71 -11.43 6.92
N VAL A 38 9.63 -10.23 6.35
CA VAL A 38 8.42 -9.77 5.63
C VAL A 38 8.17 -10.64 4.39
N ARG A 39 9.21 -10.92 3.58
CA ARG A 39 9.08 -11.81 2.43
C ARG A 39 8.60 -13.21 2.82
N PHE A 40 9.14 -13.74 3.91
CA PHE A 40 8.72 -15.04 4.44
C PHE A 40 7.24 -15.03 4.84
N VAL A 41 6.76 -13.96 5.48
CA VAL A 41 5.33 -13.81 5.82
C VAL A 41 4.47 -13.76 4.56
N LEU A 42 4.82 -12.91 3.59
CA LEU A 42 4.08 -12.80 2.33
C LEU A 42 3.99 -14.15 1.60
N ASP A 43 5.10 -14.88 1.50
CA ASP A 43 5.14 -16.21 0.88
C ASP A 43 4.35 -17.27 1.68
N LYS A 44 4.59 -17.34 3.00
CA LYS A 44 3.94 -18.33 3.89
C LYS A 44 2.42 -18.22 3.89
N TYR A 45 1.89 -17.00 3.82
CA TYR A 45 0.45 -16.73 3.80
C TYR A 45 -0.10 -16.54 2.39
N HIS A 46 0.69 -16.82 1.35
CA HIS A 46 0.29 -16.78 -0.06
C HIS A 46 -0.28 -15.43 -0.50
N PHE A 47 0.31 -14.33 -0.02
CA PHE A 47 -0.02 -13.00 -0.51
C PHE A 47 0.25 -12.92 -2.02
N PRO A 48 -0.63 -12.26 -2.79
CA PRO A 48 -0.42 -12.09 -4.22
C PRO A 48 0.80 -11.21 -4.53
N ASP A 49 1.62 -11.59 -5.49
CA ASP A 49 2.80 -10.81 -5.91
C ASP A 49 3.80 -10.53 -4.76
N PRO A 50 4.22 -11.56 -3.98
CA PRO A 50 5.10 -11.35 -2.83
C PRO A 50 6.47 -10.78 -3.21
N GLN A 51 6.86 -10.90 -4.49
CA GLN A 51 8.06 -10.28 -5.05
C GLN A 51 7.98 -8.75 -5.16
N ASN A 52 6.78 -8.17 -5.13
CA ASN A 52 6.53 -6.73 -5.28
C ASN A 52 6.62 -5.97 -3.94
N LEU A 53 7.52 -6.40 -3.05
CA LEU A 53 7.80 -5.72 -1.78
C LEU A 53 8.76 -4.53 -2.01
N LEU A 54 8.28 -3.33 -1.71
CA LEU A 54 9.02 -2.07 -1.72
C LEU A 54 9.44 -1.69 -0.30
N TYR A 55 10.66 -1.21 -0.18
CA TYR A 55 11.26 -0.73 1.06
C TYR A 55 12.32 0.32 0.76
N ARG A 56 12.54 1.23 1.71
CA ARG A 56 13.44 2.37 1.51
C ARG A 56 14.89 1.91 1.51
N LYS A 57 15.68 2.42 0.55
CA LYS A 57 17.15 2.34 0.58
C LYS A 57 17.73 3.60 1.23
N GLU A 58 19.05 3.64 1.41
CA GLU A 58 19.74 4.81 1.96
C GLU A 58 19.33 6.11 1.24
N ASN A 59 18.92 7.10 2.03
CA ASN A 59 18.44 8.42 1.56
C ASN A 59 17.10 8.43 0.82
N GLN A 60 16.30 7.35 0.87
CA GLN A 60 14.91 7.37 0.40
C GLN A 60 13.93 7.56 1.55
N GLU A 61 12.86 8.32 1.29
CA GLU A 61 11.65 8.43 2.09
C GLU A 61 10.52 7.56 1.48
N TYR A 62 9.40 7.35 2.19
CA TYR A 62 8.31 6.51 1.65
C TYR A 62 7.68 7.12 0.41
N LYS A 63 7.50 8.44 0.41
CA LYS A 63 6.98 9.19 -0.74
C LYS A 63 7.81 8.93 -2.00
N ASP A 64 9.11 8.71 -1.88
CA ASP A 64 9.98 8.53 -3.05
C ASP A 64 9.67 7.20 -3.74
N LEU A 65 9.35 6.16 -2.97
CA LEU A 65 8.93 4.87 -3.50
C LEU A 65 7.55 4.95 -4.17
N ALA A 66 6.61 5.66 -3.55
CA ALA A 66 5.28 5.87 -4.12
C ALA A 66 5.34 6.71 -5.41
N GLU A 67 6.23 7.71 -5.46
CA GLU A 67 6.47 8.55 -6.62
C GLU A 67 7.24 7.87 -7.75
N GLU A 68 8.13 6.93 -7.43
CA GLU A 68 8.82 6.09 -8.42
C GLU A 68 7.84 5.08 -9.04
N LEU A 69 6.97 4.48 -8.22
CA LEU A 69 6.00 3.49 -8.66
C LEU A 69 4.83 4.12 -9.45
N ILE A 70 4.36 5.29 -9.01
CA ILE A 70 3.14 5.97 -9.47
C ILE A 70 1.95 4.99 -9.52
N PRO A 71 1.49 4.48 -8.36
CA PRO A 71 0.36 3.56 -8.34
C PRO A 71 -0.93 4.23 -8.81
N SER A 72 -1.85 3.45 -9.36
CA SER A 72 -3.20 3.95 -9.67
C SER A 72 -3.98 4.18 -8.37
N ILE A 73 -3.82 3.27 -7.41
CA ILE A 73 -4.44 3.32 -6.08
C ILE A 73 -3.36 3.15 -5.01
N PHE A 74 -3.35 4.02 -4.01
CA PHE A 74 -2.47 3.92 -2.84
C PHE A 74 -3.34 3.78 -1.58
N ILE A 75 -3.11 2.72 -0.80
CA ILE A 75 -3.87 2.40 0.41
C ILE A 75 -2.91 2.40 1.59
N GLU A 76 -3.16 3.27 2.56
CA GLU A 76 -2.42 3.34 3.82
C GLU A 76 -3.36 3.55 5.01
N ASP A 77 -2.89 3.25 6.21
CA ASP A 77 -3.62 3.62 7.42
C ASP A 77 -3.42 5.11 7.77
N ASP A 78 -4.25 5.64 8.66
CA ASP A 78 -4.18 7.03 9.13
C ASP A 78 -3.05 7.29 10.15
N CYS A 79 -2.33 6.24 10.59
CA CYS A 79 -1.23 6.32 11.55
C CYS A 79 -1.58 7.04 12.88
N GLU A 80 -2.85 7.01 13.33
CA GLU A 80 -3.31 7.81 14.48
C GLU A 80 -2.48 7.60 15.75
N SER A 81 -2.04 6.37 16.07
CA SER A 81 -1.29 6.10 17.30
C SER A 81 0.13 6.65 17.34
N ILE A 82 0.73 6.97 16.20
CA ILE A 82 2.15 7.35 16.10
C ILE A 82 2.38 8.80 15.63
N GLY A 83 1.33 9.52 15.23
CA GLY A 83 1.45 10.93 14.81
C GLY A 83 0.50 11.36 13.71
N GLY A 84 -0.38 10.47 13.25
CA GLY A 84 -1.42 10.73 12.26
C GLY A 84 -0.82 11.09 10.90
N GLU A 85 -1.40 12.11 10.27
CA GLU A 85 -0.98 12.68 8.98
C GLU A 85 0.53 12.96 8.88
N ASN A 86 1.20 13.27 10.00
CA ASN A 86 2.64 13.53 9.98
C ASN A 86 3.48 12.28 9.69
N GLU A 87 2.97 11.10 9.99
CA GLU A 87 3.64 9.81 9.80
C GLU A 87 3.17 9.08 8.52
N MET A 88 2.08 9.55 7.91
CA MET A 88 1.57 9.04 6.64
C MET A 88 2.50 9.34 5.46
N THR A 89 2.36 8.60 4.37
CA THR A 89 3.15 8.76 3.14
C THR A 89 2.51 9.73 2.16
N TYR A 90 1.21 9.58 1.89
CA TYR A 90 0.51 10.34 0.85
C TYR A 90 0.61 11.85 1.05
N PRO A 91 0.48 12.43 2.27
CA PRO A 91 0.58 13.88 2.47
C PRO A 91 1.86 14.50 1.91
N TYR A 92 2.96 13.76 1.89
CA TYR A 92 4.27 14.25 1.43
C TYR A 92 4.60 13.94 -0.03
N ILE A 93 3.76 13.21 -0.76
CA ILE A 93 3.90 12.99 -2.21
C ILE A 93 3.75 14.32 -2.95
N ARG A 94 4.59 14.56 -3.96
CA ARG A 94 4.55 15.78 -4.78
C ARG A 94 3.19 15.97 -5.46
N PRO A 95 2.66 17.21 -5.55
CA PRO A 95 1.32 17.48 -6.10
C PRO A 95 1.09 16.92 -7.51
N GLU A 96 2.09 16.98 -8.39
CA GLU A 96 1.98 16.46 -9.76
C GLU A 96 1.87 14.93 -9.82
N THR A 97 2.40 14.23 -8.80
CA THR A 97 2.25 12.78 -8.66
C THR A 97 0.91 12.45 -8.00
N LYS A 98 0.50 13.18 -6.96
CA LYS A 98 -0.81 13.01 -6.30
C LYS A 98 -1.96 13.04 -7.30
N SER A 99 -1.91 13.94 -8.29
CA SER A 99 -2.95 14.03 -9.33
C SER A 99 -3.16 12.76 -10.17
N LYS A 100 -2.26 11.77 -10.06
CA LYS A 100 -2.30 10.50 -10.77
C LYS A 100 -2.60 9.30 -9.86
N ILE A 101 -2.63 9.52 -8.55
CA ILE A 101 -2.79 8.49 -7.52
C ILE A 101 -4.14 8.71 -6.85
N HIS A 102 -5.00 7.70 -6.88
CA HIS A 102 -6.17 7.66 -6.02
C HIS A 102 -5.75 7.16 -4.63
N SER A 103 -5.83 8.03 -3.62
CA SER A 103 -5.46 7.67 -2.25
C SER A 103 -6.68 7.22 -1.47
N ILE A 104 -6.57 6.10 -0.79
CA ILE A 104 -7.55 5.58 0.15
C ILE A 104 -6.87 5.48 1.51
N ILE A 105 -7.47 6.09 2.51
CA ILE A 105 -6.99 6.04 3.90
C ILE A 105 -7.93 5.13 4.66
N VAL A 106 -7.40 4.19 5.44
CA VAL A 106 -8.18 3.33 6.33
C VAL A 106 -7.85 3.65 7.78
N ASP A 107 -8.81 3.48 8.68
CA ASP A 107 -8.54 3.65 10.13
C ASP A 107 -7.42 2.69 10.57
N GLU A 108 -6.56 3.12 11.48
CA GLU A 108 -5.53 2.27 12.06
C GLU A 108 -6.13 0.95 12.58
N PHE A 109 -5.50 -0.18 12.23
CA PHE A 109 -5.93 -1.54 12.55
C PHE A 109 -7.25 -2.03 11.93
N ALA A 110 -7.96 -1.21 11.14
CA ALA A 110 -9.19 -1.66 10.48
C ALA A 110 -8.93 -2.62 9.30
N GLY A 111 -7.73 -2.58 8.73
CA GLY A 111 -7.39 -3.37 7.54
C GLY A 111 -8.12 -2.88 6.29
N ILE A 112 -8.22 -3.75 5.27
CA ILE A 112 -8.87 -3.42 3.98
C ILE A 112 -10.15 -4.21 3.70
N ASP A 113 -10.63 -4.97 4.69
CA ASP A 113 -11.79 -5.86 4.51
C ASP A 113 -13.06 -5.10 4.09
N ASN A 114 -13.21 -3.86 4.55
CA ASN A 114 -14.35 -3.00 4.26
C ASN A 114 -14.26 -2.27 2.92
N LEU A 115 -13.12 -2.34 2.21
CA LEU A 115 -12.96 -1.70 0.91
C LEU A 115 -13.73 -2.46 -0.19
N PRO A 116 -14.15 -1.78 -1.27
CA PRO A 116 -14.87 -2.41 -2.37
C PRO A 116 -14.14 -3.63 -2.96
N ASP A 117 -14.90 -4.67 -3.28
CA ASP A 117 -14.37 -5.87 -3.93
C ASP A 117 -14.10 -5.63 -5.43
N ASP A 118 -14.90 -4.81 -6.10
CA ASP A 118 -14.74 -4.50 -7.53
C ASP A 118 -13.72 -3.37 -7.74
N LEU A 119 -12.81 -3.54 -8.69
CA LEU A 119 -11.77 -2.54 -8.97
C LEU A 119 -12.32 -1.19 -9.46
N CYS A 120 -13.40 -1.19 -10.23
CA CYS A 120 -14.01 0.05 -10.70
C CYS A 120 -14.68 0.83 -9.57
N ASP A 121 -15.24 0.11 -8.59
CA ASP A 121 -15.78 0.70 -7.37
C ASP A 121 -14.66 1.19 -6.45
N LEU A 122 -13.56 0.44 -6.35
CA LEU A 122 -12.37 0.83 -5.59
C LEU A 122 -11.71 2.09 -6.17
N GLU A 123 -11.61 2.23 -7.50
CA GLU A 123 -11.10 3.45 -8.17
C GLU A 123 -11.94 4.71 -7.91
N ARG A 124 -13.19 4.53 -7.47
CA ARG A 124 -14.13 5.64 -7.19
C ARG A 124 -14.41 5.79 -5.71
N HIS A 125 -13.71 5.05 -4.86
CA HIS A 125 -13.96 5.01 -3.44
C HIS A 125 -13.46 6.30 -2.78
N GLU A 126 -14.37 7.12 -2.26
CA GLU A 126 -13.99 8.29 -1.48
C GLU A 126 -13.88 7.89 -0.01
N THR A 127 -12.77 8.24 0.62
CA THR A 127 -12.65 8.19 2.08
C THR A 127 -13.72 9.10 2.69
N ILE A 128 -14.55 8.57 3.60
CA ILE A 128 -15.62 9.31 4.29
C ILE A 128 -15.03 10.26 5.33
#